data_AF-S6BMX4-F1
#
_entry.id   AF-S6BMX4-F1
#
_cell.length_a   1.000
_cell.length_b   1.000
_cell.length_c   1.000
_cell.angle_alpha   90.00
_cell.angle_beta   90.00
_cell.angle_gamma   90.00
#
_symmetry.space_group_name_H-M   'P 1'
#
loop_
_entity.id
_entity.type
_entity.pdbx_description
1 polymer ?
#
loop_
_entity_poly.entity_id
_entity_poly.type
_entity_poly.pdbx_seq_one_letter_code
_entity_poly.pdbx_strand_id
1 'polypeptide(L)'
;MIQLSRRLAVSAPTPLSENIVFRRIVKPRWVIEPPNYTRTPLWKQFFEGQFASRNFFIFGGTWTAIASFGFMAWYSRLFDTPPRERLDRYWFNSPKFRILSAFYNPGKRPGATISMMTYEVRYFDKGNDHPFNVNEIKDYLFKLKENYLIENHPGVQYPHVFRQHSNVKTPAKFVVNLH
;
A
#
# COMPACT_ATOMS: atom_id res chain seq x y z
N MET A 1 11.64 -54.10 -79.44
CA MET A 1 11.75 -52.67 -79.07
C MET A 1 11.66 -52.59 -77.56
N ILE A 2 12.72 -52.10 -76.92
CA ILE A 2 13.06 -52.30 -75.50
C ILE A 2 12.28 -51.33 -74.59
N GLN A 3 11.67 -51.85 -73.53
CA GLN A 3 11.08 -51.07 -72.43
C GLN A 3 12.18 -50.31 -71.68
N LEU A 4 12.17 -48.98 -71.78
CA LEU A 4 13.04 -48.10 -70.98
C LEU A 4 12.32 -47.72 -69.69
N SER A 5 12.50 -48.52 -68.64
CA SER A 5 12.13 -48.14 -67.27
C SER A 5 13.15 -47.12 -66.73
N ARG A 6 12.89 -45.82 -66.89
CA ARG A 6 13.63 -44.78 -66.16
C ARG A 6 13.18 -44.78 -64.70
N ARG A 7 13.91 -45.51 -63.85
CA ARG A 7 13.84 -45.31 -62.39
C ARG A 7 14.53 -43.98 -62.08
N LEU A 8 13.74 -42.96 -61.72
CA LEU A 8 14.26 -41.73 -61.12
C LEU A 8 14.87 -42.12 -59.76
N ALA A 9 16.19 -42.03 -59.64
CA ALA A 9 16.87 -42.14 -58.37
C ALA A 9 16.46 -40.94 -57.50
N VAL A 10 15.57 -41.17 -56.54
CA VAL A 10 15.21 -40.18 -55.50
C VAL A 10 16.47 -39.96 -54.66
N SER A 11 17.05 -38.75 -54.71
CA SER A 11 18.21 -38.41 -53.89
C SER A 11 17.83 -38.50 -52.41
N ALA A 12 18.67 -39.16 -51.60
CA ALA A 12 18.46 -39.28 -50.16
C ALA A 12 18.33 -37.87 -49.52
N PRO A 13 17.39 -37.66 -48.58
CA PRO A 13 17.25 -36.39 -47.90
C PRO A 13 18.55 -36.05 -47.17
N THR A 14 19.06 -34.84 -47.40
CA THR A 14 20.27 -34.34 -46.73
C THR A 14 20.05 -34.33 -45.21
N PRO A 15 21.01 -34.84 -44.40
CA PRO A 15 20.84 -34.87 -42.95
C PRO A 15 20.74 -33.45 -42.40
N LEU A 16 19.79 -33.24 -41.48
CA LEU A 16 19.58 -31.98 -40.80
C LEU A 16 20.82 -31.65 -39.93
N SER A 17 21.50 -30.55 -40.23
CA SER A 17 22.72 -30.11 -39.54
C SER A 17 22.49 -29.04 -38.46
N GLU A 18 21.31 -28.39 -38.46
CA GLU A 18 21.00 -27.31 -37.54
C GLU A 18 20.30 -27.84 -36.26
N ASN A 19 20.69 -27.30 -35.10
CA ASN A 19 20.01 -27.57 -33.84
C ASN A 19 18.65 -26.83 -33.78
N ILE A 20 17.55 -27.57 -33.97
CA ILE A 20 16.20 -26.99 -33.94
C ILE A 20 15.73 -26.81 -32.49
N VAL A 21 15.60 -25.56 -32.07
CA VAL A 21 15.06 -25.19 -30.75
C VAL A 21 13.55 -25.43 -30.69
N PHE A 22 13.05 -25.96 -29.56
CA PHE A 22 11.63 -26.30 -29.34
C PHE A 22 10.65 -25.15 -29.64
N ARG A 23 11.02 -23.89 -29.37
CA ARG A 23 10.19 -22.70 -29.68
C ARG A 23 9.92 -22.52 -31.18
N ARG A 24 10.78 -23.06 -32.06
CA ARG A 24 10.54 -23.07 -33.51
C ARG A 24 9.50 -24.11 -33.90
N ILE A 25 9.38 -25.19 -33.12
CA ILE A 25 8.44 -26.29 -33.36
C ILE A 25 7.07 -25.97 -32.76
N VAL A 26 7.05 -25.52 -31.51
CA VAL A 26 5.82 -25.24 -30.76
C VAL A 26 5.75 -23.76 -30.43
N LYS A 27 4.75 -23.09 -31.00
CA LYS A 27 4.42 -21.71 -30.64
C LYS A 27 3.40 -21.71 -29.49
N PRO A 28 3.77 -21.27 -28.28
CA PRO A 28 2.83 -21.19 -27.17
C PRO A 28 1.76 -20.13 -27.46
N ARG A 29 0.56 -20.33 -26.90
CA ARG A 29 -0.48 -19.31 -26.92
C ARG A 29 -0.13 -18.17 -25.97
N TRP A 30 -0.57 -16.97 -26.29
CA TRP A 30 -0.49 -15.84 -25.37
C TRP A 30 -1.64 -15.91 -24.36
N VAL A 31 -1.31 -16.07 -23.07
CA VAL A 31 -2.29 -16.25 -21.97
C VAL A 31 -2.03 -15.28 -20.81
N ILE A 32 -0.97 -14.48 -20.88
CA ILE A 32 -0.63 -13.49 -19.83
C ILE A 32 -1.68 -12.39 -19.78
N GLU A 33 -2.15 -11.95 -20.95
CA GLU A 33 -3.20 -10.94 -21.08
C GLU A 33 -4.50 -11.59 -21.56
N PRO A 34 -5.66 -11.16 -21.03
CA PRO A 34 -6.94 -11.69 -21.47
C PRO A 34 -7.21 -11.33 -22.94
N PRO A 35 -7.87 -12.21 -23.70
CA PRO A 35 -8.21 -11.92 -25.09
C PRO A 35 -9.28 -10.82 -25.21
N ASN A 36 -9.07 -9.88 -26.14
CA ASN A 36 -10.07 -8.88 -26.50
C ASN A 36 -10.95 -9.39 -27.66
N TYR A 37 -12.12 -9.95 -27.34
CA TYR A 37 -13.04 -10.50 -28.34
C TYR A 37 -13.81 -9.44 -29.13
N THR A 38 -14.09 -8.28 -28.55
CA THR A 38 -14.79 -7.17 -29.23
C THR A 38 -13.88 -6.43 -30.21
N ARG A 39 -12.56 -6.65 -30.14
CA ARG A 39 -11.53 -6.00 -30.99
C ARG A 39 -11.54 -4.47 -30.90
N THR A 40 -12.16 -3.91 -29.86
CA THR A 40 -12.21 -2.47 -29.59
C THR A 40 -11.44 -2.15 -28.31
N PRO A 41 -10.74 -1.02 -28.23
CA PRO A 41 -10.05 -0.63 -27.01
C PRO A 41 -11.04 -0.25 -25.90
N LEU A 42 -10.65 -0.41 -24.64
CA LEU A 42 -11.53 -0.19 -23.47
C LEU A 42 -12.13 1.23 -23.42
N TRP A 43 -11.35 2.26 -23.75
CA TRP A 43 -11.84 3.64 -23.75
C TRP A 43 -12.96 3.87 -24.78
N LYS A 44 -12.92 3.17 -25.93
CA LYS A 44 -13.96 3.26 -26.96
C LYS A 44 -15.21 2.52 -26.51
N GLN A 45 -15.07 1.34 -25.90
CA GLN A 45 -16.19 0.62 -25.28
C GLN A 45 -16.86 1.45 -24.18
N PHE A 46 -16.05 2.13 -23.36
CA PHE A 46 -16.54 3.04 -22.33
C PHE A 46 -17.32 4.22 -22.93
N PHE A 47 -16.78 4.84 -23.98
CA PHE A 47 -17.41 5.97 -24.67
C PHE A 47 -18.71 5.56 -25.36
N GLU A 48 -18.71 4.45 -26.11
CA GLU A 48 -19.93 3.89 -26.72
C GLU A 48 -20.99 3.51 -25.67
N GLY A 49 -20.55 2.99 -24.52
CA GLY A 49 -21.41 2.69 -23.39
C GLY A 49 -22.19 3.89 -22.86
N GLN A 50 -21.67 5.12 -22.99
CA GLN A 50 -22.38 6.34 -22.57
C GLN A 50 -23.64 6.60 -23.40
N PHE A 51 -23.62 6.23 -24.68
CA PHE A 51 -24.73 6.44 -25.61
C PHE A 51 -25.70 5.25 -25.65
N ALA A 52 -25.36 4.15 -24.95
CA ALA A 52 -26.26 3.02 -24.78
C ALA A 52 -27.36 3.36 -23.75
N SER A 53 -28.58 2.91 -24.02
CA SER A 53 -29.71 3.13 -23.12
C SER A 53 -29.44 2.62 -21.71
N ARG A 54 -29.80 3.43 -20.69
CA ARG A 54 -29.65 3.15 -19.25
C ARG A 54 -28.20 3.03 -18.74
N ASN A 55 -27.20 3.47 -19.50
CA ASN A 55 -25.78 3.35 -19.16
C ASN A 55 -25.01 4.68 -19.14
N PHE A 56 -25.73 5.81 -19.12
CA PHE A 56 -25.10 7.13 -19.12
C PHE A 56 -24.43 7.42 -17.77
N PHE A 57 -23.13 7.73 -17.83
CA PHE A 57 -22.29 8.12 -16.71
C PHE A 57 -22.37 7.15 -15.52
N ILE A 58 -22.95 7.56 -14.39
CA ILE A 58 -23.09 6.74 -13.17
C ILE A 58 -24.37 5.90 -13.13
N PHE A 59 -25.25 6.07 -14.11
CA PHE A 59 -26.55 5.39 -14.12
C PHE A 59 -26.44 4.02 -14.79
N GLY A 60 -27.06 3.02 -14.17
CA GLY A 60 -27.08 1.64 -14.65
C GLY A 60 -26.35 0.66 -13.73
N GLY A 61 -26.17 -0.56 -14.22
CA GLY A 61 -25.49 -1.65 -13.50
C GLY A 61 -24.31 -2.24 -14.28
N THR A 62 -23.84 -1.55 -15.31
CA THR A 62 -22.72 -1.97 -16.17
C THR A 62 -21.38 -1.59 -15.56
N TRP A 63 -20.30 -2.21 -16.04
CA TRP A 63 -18.94 -1.87 -15.59
C TRP A 63 -18.57 -0.42 -15.91
N THR A 64 -19.12 0.16 -16.99
CA THR A 64 -18.92 1.58 -17.35
C THR A 64 -19.55 2.49 -16.31
N ALA A 65 -20.72 2.15 -15.78
CA ALA A 65 -21.37 2.91 -14.72
C ALA A 65 -20.57 2.85 -13.41
N ILE A 66 -20.06 1.68 -13.04
CA ILE A 66 -19.21 1.48 -11.85
C ILE A 66 -17.90 2.26 -12.00
N ALA A 67 -17.27 2.21 -13.17
CA ALA A 67 -16.04 2.96 -13.46
C ALA A 67 -16.27 4.47 -13.37
N SER A 68 -17.36 4.98 -13.95
CA SER A 68 -17.74 6.40 -13.84
C SER A 68 -18.02 6.80 -12.40
N PHE A 69 -18.67 5.94 -11.60
CA PHE A 69 -18.92 6.21 -10.19
C PHE A 69 -17.62 6.26 -9.39
N GLY A 70 -16.71 5.31 -9.60
CA GLY A 70 -15.38 5.33 -9.02
C GLY A 70 -14.61 6.60 -9.38
N PHE A 71 -14.65 7.01 -10.65
CA PHE A 71 -14.04 8.24 -11.12
C PHE A 71 -14.68 9.48 -10.48
N MET A 72 -16.01 9.55 -10.41
CA MET A 72 -16.73 10.66 -9.78
C MET A 72 -16.39 10.76 -8.29
N ALA A 73 -16.31 9.63 -7.58
CA ALA A 73 -15.96 9.61 -6.17
C ALA A 73 -14.49 10.02 -5.94
N TRP A 74 -13.58 9.65 -6.84
CA TRP A 74 -12.18 10.09 -6.83
C TRP A 74 -12.02 11.57 -7.18
N TYR A 75 -12.78 12.07 -8.16
CA TYR A 75 -12.79 13.48 -8.54
C TYR A 75 -13.46 14.37 -7.48
N SER A 76 -14.33 13.78 -6.67
CA SER A 76 -14.94 14.44 -5.52
C SER A 76 -13.96 14.58 -4.36
N ARG A 77 -14.25 15.52 -3.46
CA ARG A 77 -13.47 15.79 -2.24
C ARG A 77 -13.58 14.70 -1.16
N LEU A 78 -14.27 13.59 -1.44
CA LEU A 78 -14.54 12.54 -0.46
C LEU A 78 -13.28 11.76 -0.06
N PHE A 79 -12.37 11.54 -1.01
CA PHE A 79 -11.13 10.78 -0.78
C PHE A 79 -9.88 11.65 -0.67
N ASP A 80 -10.05 12.97 -0.74
CA ASP A 80 -8.97 13.91 -0.52
C ASP A 80 -8.46 13.84 0.92
N THR A 81 -7.19 14.22 1.11
CA THR A 81 -6.64 14.35 2.45
C THR A 81 -7.39 15.43 3.23
N PRO A 82 -7.68 15.22 4.52
CA PRO A 82 -8.38 16.22 5.32
C PRO A 82 -7.55 17.51 5.42
N PRO A 83 -8.20 18.68 5.49
CA PRO A 83 -7.50 19.94 5.73
C PRO A 83 -6.86 19.95 7.12
N ARG A 84 -5.85 20.81 7.30
CA ARG A 84 -5.08 20.88 8.56
C ARG A 84 -5.98 21.04 9.79
N GLU A 85 -6.95 21.95 9.71
CA GLU A 85 -8.00 22.18 10.72
C GLU A 85 -8.76 20.92 11.18
N ARG A 86 -8.69 19.78 10.49
CA ARG A 86 -9.43 18.56 10.86
C ARG A 86 -8.54 17.35 11.14
N LEU A 87 -7.22 17.53 11.16
CA LEU A 87 -6.27 16.43 11.39
C LEU A 87 -6.41 15.80 12.78
N ASP A 88 -6.69 16.60 13.81
CA ASP A 88 -6.85 16.13 15.19
C ASP A 88 -8.08 15.24 15.39
N ARG A 89 -9.11 15.39 14.54
CA ARG A 89 -10.37 14.66 14.65
C ARG A 89 -10.23 13.17 14.37
N TYR A 90 -9.31 12.79 13.49
CA TYR A 90 -9.10 11.38 13.13
C TYR A 90 -7.64 11.03 12.85
N TRP A 91 -6.94 11.86 12.05
CA TRP A 91 -5.64 11.51 11.52
C TRP A 91 -4.56 11.31 12.59
N PHE A 92 -4.42 12.24 13.54
CA PHE A 92 -3.38 12.12 14.59
C PHE A 92 -3.60 10.94 15.55
N ASN A 93 -4.82 10.41 15.61
CA ASN A 93 -5.16 9.24 16.41
C ASN A 93 -5.24 7.94 15.58
N SER A 94 -5.00 8.01 14.28
CA SER A 94 -5.06 6.87 13.38
C SER A 94 -3.89 5.89 13.60
N PRO A 95 -4.12 4.57 13.52
CA PRO A 95 -3.05 3.59 13.58
C PRO A 95 -2.03 3.77 12.45
N LYS A 96 -2.49 4.11 11.24
CA LYS A 96 -1.61 4.38 10.09
C LYS A 96 -0.63 5.50 10.41
N PHE A 97 -1.13 6.62 10.91
CA PHE A 97 -0.30 7.76 11.29
C PHE A 97 0.73 7.37 12.36
N ARG A 98 0.29 6.73 13.45
CA ARG A 98 1.17 6.33 14.56
C ARG A 98 2.28 5.37 14.12
N ILE A 99 1.96 4.40 13.26
CA ILE A 99 2.95 3.46 12.70
C ILE A 99 3.96 4.19 11.82
N LEU A 100 3.49 5.05 10.91
CA LEU A 100 4.39 5.83 10.05
C LEU A 100 5.29 6.74 10.88
N SER A 101 4.74 7.44 11.89
CA SER A 101 5.53 8.29 12.78
C SER A 101 6.62 7.50 13.51
N ALA A 102 6.33 6.29 13.99
CA ALA A 102 7.33 5.44 14.65
C ALA A 102 8.38 4.91 13.65
N PHE A 103 7.95 4.51 12.45
CA PHE A 103 8.84 3.98 11.42
C PHE A 103 9.84 5.02 10.91
N TYR A 104 9.36 6.24 10.61
CA TYR A 104 10.22 7.32 10.10
C TYR A 104 11.07 8.00 11.18
N ASN A 105 10.83 7.71 12.45
CA ASN A 105 11.63 8.23 13.57
C ASN A 105 12.30 7.07 14.33
N PRO A 106 13.32 6.42 13.73
CA PRO A 106 13.95 5.25 14.33
C PRO A 106 14.57 5.59 15.69
N GLY A 107 14.34 4.72 16.68
CA GLY A 107 14.89 4.86 18.03
C GLY A 107 14.26 5.95 18.88
N LYS A 108 13.26 6.68 18.38
CA LYS A 108 12.59 7.77 19.10
C LYS A 108 11.14 7.41 19.45
N ARG A 109 10.55 8.19 20.36
CA ARG A 109 9.12 8.10 20.71
C ARG A 109 8.38 9.37 20.28
N PRO A 110 7.56 9.33 19.22
CA PRO A 110 6.89 10.51 18.68
C PRO A 110 5.65 10.94 19.49
N GLY A 111 5.36 10.31 20.63
CA GLY A 111 4.14 10.59 21.39
C GLY A 111 4.00 12.06 21.82
N ALA A 112 5.09 12.66 22.32
CA ALA A 112 5.09 14.07 22.75
C ALA A 112 5.00 15.03 21.55
N THR A 113 5.69 14.74 20.44
CA THR A 113 5.63 15.58 19.24
C THR A 113 4.26 15.53 18.58
N ILE A 114 3.58 14.36 18.57
CA ILE A 114 2.19 14.24 18.09
C ILE A 114 1.23 15.08 18.94
N SER A 115 1.42 15.11 20.26
CA SER A 115 0.66 16.01 21.12
C SER A 115 0.90 17.48 20.72
N MET A 116 2.15 17.90 20.51
CA MET A 116 2.45 19.28 20.06
C MET A 116 1.84 19.60 18.68
N MET A 117 1.84 18.66 17.74
CA MET A 117 1.14 18.83 16.45
C MET A 117 -0.38 19.01 16.63
N THR A 118 -0.97 18.33 17.62
CA THR A 118 -2.38 18.48 17.97
C THR A 118 -2.66 19.88 18.53
N TYR A 119 -1.76 20.39 19.38
CA TYR A 119 -1.82 21.76 19.88
C TYR A 119 -1.72 22.77 18.73
N GLU A 120 -0.73 22.61 17.84
CA GLU A 120 -0.48 23.49 16.69
C GLU A 120 -1.72 23.62 15.80
N VAL A 121 -2.31 22.50 15.38
CA VAL A 121 -3.49 22.51 14.50
C VAL A 121 -4.68 23.19 15.16
N ARG A 122 -4.91 22.94 16.46
CA ARG A 122 -6.03 23.56 17.16
C ARG A 122 -5.81 25.05 17.44
N TYR A 123 -4.57 25.46 17.70
CA TYR A 123 -4.25 26.86 17.96
C TYR A 123 -4.23 27.67 16.65
N PHE A 124 -3.36 27.31 15.71
CA PHE A 124 -3.11 28.10 14.51
C PHE A 124 -4.13 27.89 13.40
N ASP A 125 -4.56 26.64 13.16
CA ASP A 125 -5.44 26.33 12.02
C ASP A 125 -6.93 26.46 12.40
N LYS A 126 -7.32 26.23 13.67
CA LYS A 126 -8.71 26.41 14.14
C LYS A 126 -8.97 27.72 14.89
N GLY A 127 -7.94 28.39 15.42
CA GLY A 127 -8.09 29.61 16.22
C GLY A 127 -8.55 29.39 17.66
N ASN A 128 -8.25 28.23 18.27
CA ASN A 128 -8.55 27.98 19.68
C ASN A 128 -7.39 28.47 20.56
N ASP A 129 -7.58 29.55 21.32
CA ASP A 129 -6.56 30.08 22.24
C ASP A 129 -6.19 29.13 23.38
N HIS A 130 -7.09 28.20 23.72
CA HIS A 130 -6.87 27.15 24.71
C HIS A 130 -7.07 25.75 24.12
N PRO A 131 -6.09 25.23 23.35
CA PRO A 131 -6.22 23.99 22.60
C PRO A 131 -6.38 22.72 23.43
N PHE A 132 -5.84 22.72 24.64
CA PHE A 132 -5.76 21.56 25.51
C PHE A 132 -6.60 21.71 26.77
N ASN A 133 -7.30 20.64 27.11
CA ASN A 133 -7.90 20.48 28.43
C ASN A 133 -6.88 19.93 29.44
N VAL A 134 -7.26 19.87 30.72
CA VAL A 134 -6.40 19.40 31.82
C VAL A 134 -5.90 17.95 31.59
N ASN A 135 -6.73 17.09 31.00
CA ASN A 135 -6.34 15.70 30.71
C ASN A 135 -5.29 15.63 29.60
N GLU A 136 -5.40 16.47 28.57
CA GLU A 136 -4.44 16.56 27.46
C GLU A 136 -3.11 17.18 27.92
N ILE A 137 -3.17 18.17 28.82
CA ILE A 137 -1.97 18.71 29.48
C ILE A 137 -1.28 17.60 30.30
N LYS A 138 -2.04 16.84 31.09
CA LYS A 138 -1.52 15.72 31.88
C LYS A 138 -0.88 14.64 30.99
N ASP A 139 -1.53 14.27 29.89
CA ASP A 139 -1.00 13.30 28.93
C ASP A 139 0.28 13.80 28.26
N TYR A 140 0.33 15.08 27.86
CA TYR A 140 1.55 15.70 27.34
C TYR A 140 2.71 15.65 28.35
N LEU A 141 2.46 16.06 29.59
CA LEU A 141 3.47 16.01 30.66
C LEU A 141 3.91 14.58 30.98
N PHE A 142 3.00 13.62 30.93
CA PHE A 142 3.32 12.20 31.10
C PHE A 142 4.28 11.71 30.02
N LYS A 143 4.02 12.04 28.75
CA LYS A 143 4.89 11.70 27.62
C LYS A 143 6.26 12.37 27.70
N LEU A 144 6.31 13.62 28.17
CA LEU A 144 7.56 14.34 28.45
C LEU A 144 8.39 13.63 29.52
N LYS A 145 7.75 13.24 30.62
CA LYS A 145 8.39 12.45 31.69
C LYS A 145 8.92 11.11 31.18
N GLU A 146 8.15 10.39 30.35
CA GLU A 146 8.63 9.12 29.77
C GLU A 146 9.91 9.32 28.94
N ASN A 147 9.95 10.36 28.11
CA ASN A 147 11.15 10.67 27.32
C ASN A 147 12.35 10.97 28.21
N TYR A 148 12.17 11.80 29.25
CA TYR A 148 13.22 12.07 30.24
C TYR A 148 13.74 10.80 30.93
N LEU A 149 12.84 9.90 31.36
CA LEU A 149 13.25 8.63 31.98
C LEU A 149 14.01 7.72 31.02
N ILE A 150 13.60 7.68 29.75
CA ILE A 150 14.25 6.87 28.72
C ILE A 150 15.66 7.37 28.40
N GLU A 151 15.85 8.69 28.40
CA GLU A 151 17.16 9.30 28.18
C GLU A 151 18.10 9.09 29.37
N ASN A 152 17.61 9.22 30.60
CA ASN A 152 18.44 9.08 31.80
C ASN A 152 18.73 7.63 32.20
N HIS A 153 17.83 6.69 31.90
CA HIS A 153 17.96 5.29 32.27
C HIS A 153 17.95 4.41 31.01
N PRO A 154 19.13 4.12 30.43
CA PRO A 154 19.22 3.35 29.19
C PRO A 154 18.71 1.92 29.41
N GLY A 155 17.72 1.52 28.63
CA GLY A 155 17.09 0.20 28.74
C GLY A 155 15.95 0.12 29.75
N VAL A 156 15.46 1.24 30.28
CA VAL A 156 14.21 1.26 31.06
C VAL A 156 13.05 0.72 30.21
N GLN A 157 12.24 -0.16 30.82
CA GLN A 157 11.11 -0.83 30.19
C GLN A 157 9.88 -0.76 31.09
N TYR A 158 8.78 -1.37 30.63
CA TYR A 158 7.65 -1.71 31.48
C TYR A 158 8.16 -2.51 32.71
N PRO A 159 7.76 -2.16 33.96
CA PRO A 159 6.54 -1.41 34.34
C PRO A 159 6.67 0.11 34.43
N HIS A 160 7.87 0.70 34.27
CA HIS A 160 8.09 2.12 34.56
C HIS A 160 7.73 3.05 33.39
N VAL A 161 7.90 2.58 32.16
CA VAL A 161 7.52 3.29 30.93
C VAL A 161 6.83 2.32 29.96
N PHE A 162 5.94 2.82 29.10
CA PHE A 162 5.28 2.00 28.07
C PHE A 162 6.22 1.69 26.90
N ARG A 163 7.21 0.83 27.13
CA ARG A 163 8.21 0.39 26.16
C ARG A 163 8.58 -1.07 26.40
N GLN A 164 8.68 -1.84 25.33
CA GLN A 164 9.13 -3.23 25.33
C GLN A 164 10.14 -3.44 24.21
N HIS A 165 11.23 -4.17 24.50
CA HIS A 165 12.15 -4.66 23.47
C HIS A 165 12.78 -5.99 23.92
N SER A 166 13.01 -6.88 22.96
CA SER A 166 13.51 -8.23 23.26
C SER A 166 14.98 -8.27 23.67
N ASN A 167 15.81 -7.36 23.14
CA ASN A 167 17.25 -7.37 23.40
C ASN A 167 17.54 -6.64 24.71
N VAL A 168 17.54 -7.39 25.83
CA VAL A 168 17.80 -6.88 27.18
C VAL A 168 19.15 -7.35 27.70
N LYS A 169 19.82 -6.52 28.50
CA LYS A 169 21.06 -6.89 29.19
C LYS A 169 20.70 -7.50 30.55
N THR A 170 20.86 -8.81 30.68
CA THR A 170 20.67 -9.54 31.95
C THR A 170 22.02 -9.87 32.59
N PRO A 171 22.08 -9.98 33.92
CA PRO A 171 23.26 -10.54 34.59
C PRO A 171 23.48 -12.00 34.15
N ALA A 172 24.73 -12.48 34.21
CA ALA A 172 25.07 -13.86 33.81
C ALA A 172 24.32 -14.93 34.64
N LYS A 173 24.00 -14.60 35.89
CA LYS A 173 23.17 -15.44 36.78
C LYS A 173 21.93 -14.63 37.19
N PHE A 174 20.77 -15.04 36.69
CA PHE A 174 19.48 -14.46 37.07
C PHE A 174 18.85 -15.32 38.15
N VAL A 175 18.75 -14.77 39.37
CA VAL A 175 18.18 -15.48 40.53
C VAL A 175 16.71 -15.09 40.67
N VAL A 176 15.84 -16.08 40.74
CA VAL A 176 14.40 -15.89 40.97
C VAL A 176 14.11 -16.25 42.42
N ASN A 177 13.68 -15.26 43.21
CA ASN A 177 13.25 -15.46 44.59
C ASN A 177 11.73 -15.41 44.66
N LEU A 178 11.14 -16.38 45.36
CA LEU A 178 9.76 -16.26 45.82
C LEU A 178 9.76 -15.34 47.05
N HIS A 179 8.79 -14.43 47.10
CA HIS A 179 8.55 -13.56 48.26
C HIS A 179 8.34 -14.37 49.53
#